data_AF-A0A833SWY9-F1
#
_entry.id   AF-A0A833SWY9-F1
#
_cell.length_a   1.000
_cell.length_b   1.000
_cell.length_c   1.000
_cell.angle_alpha   90.00
_cell.angle_beta   90.00
_cell.angle_gamma   90.00
#
_symmetry.space_group_name_H-M   'P 1'
#
loop_
_entity.id
_entity.type
_entity.pdbx_description
1 polymer ?
#
loop_
_entity_poly.entity_id
_entity_poly.type
_entity_poly.pdbx_seq_one_letter_code
_entity_poly.pdbx_strand_id
1 'polypeptide(L)'
;MLSTLLWLALAVVVLATQGYKMVARFLRLLLHTYFRKIVVYGLNNFPREGPVILCPNHPNMLVDAILVMTEAVSHGRNPYVWAKGSLFSNPVAAFFLKKFGAVPVYRPRRKEDSLADVDSDKTPEQLEAANRKMFEHTWHVLAGGNVMVLFPEGTSYTAPKMLSLRTGVVRVATGFAKHYDQPIPIIPLGLNYFNKDHFRSQMTLEFGPPMVITPDMVQTEAFQQEEHGEVKRLTLELEERMHDVTLNASDFSTIHAARMMRRLYLNTPGPIDTNKEVRLTQYIINMLEKEPQDDEQKERIATIREKVLRYKEQLEKLRLKDQEVNLPMPKEKSLLQLFLERILYLLVLLPLATPGLLLNLPYYFIGTKMNSLAGFVESKSMFKIFAAAVLVPVHWLVLILATWYFLGSSYAYVLAVGLPLLLYSHIRVLEESRSIAENVYFLFNITAHADKVAVLRTERELLAQEVHELVTKYVDAKFLSAIHKSLASSPVNRRLRHRASSTSDTLLTT
;
A
#
# COMPACT_ATOMS: atom_id res chain seq x y z
N MET A 1 24.86 38.51 19.47
CA MET A 1 24.76 37.38 20.43
C MET A 1 23.34 37.16 20.95
N LEU A 2 22.61 38.21 21.37
CA LEU A 2 21.23 38.02 21.88
C LEU A 2 20.27 37.48 20.80
N SER A 3 20.35 38.00 19.57
CA SER A 3 19.55 37.55 18.43
C SER A 3 19.84 36.09 18.05
N THR A 4 21.11 35.69 17.99
CA THR A 4 21.52 34.32 17.69
C THR A 4 21.06 33.34 18.76
N LEU A 5 21.12 33.72 20.03
CA LEU A 5 20.60 32.91 21.15
C LEU A 5 19.08 32.77 21.08
N LEU A 6 18.36 33.83 20.71
CA LEU A 6 16.91 33.81 20.55
C LEU A 6 16.48 32.93 19.37
N TRP A 7 17.19 32.98 18.23
CA TRP A 7 16.95 32.08 17.10
C TRP A 7 17.25 30.62 17.44
N LEU A 8 18.32 30.34 18.19
CA LEU A 8 18.63 29.00 18.68
C LEU A 8 17.56 28.49 19.64
N ALA A 9 17.12 29.32 20.59
CA ALA A 9 16.05 28.96 21.53
C ALA A 9 14.74 28.68 20.78
N LEU A 10 14.37 29.51 19.80
CA LEU A 10 13.21 29.30 18.95
C LEU A 10 13.33 28.00 18.15
N ALA A 11 14.49 27.73 17.55
CA ALA A 11 14.73 26.48 16.81
C ALA A 11 14.59 25.25 17.72
N VAL A 12 15.10 25.31 18.96
CA VAL A 12 14.94 24.22 19.93
C VAL A 12 13.47 24.04 20.31
N VAL A 13 12.72 25.12 20.56
CA VAL A 13 11.27 25.04 20.85
C VAL A 13 10.49 24.46 19.68
N VAL A 14 10.79 24.87 18.44
CA VAL A 14 10.16 24.34 17.24
C VAL A 14 10.50 22.85 17.07
N LEU A 15 11.76 22.45 17.24
CA LEU A 15 12.16 21.04 17.15
C LEU A 15 11.54 20.20 18.27
N ALA A 16 11.39 20.74 19.48
CA ALA A 16 10.78 20.05 20.60
C ALA A 16 9.27 19.86 20.40
N THR A 17 8.56 20.85 19.84
CA THR A 17 7.10 20.84 19.71
C THR A 17 6.61 20.30 18.36
N GLN A 18 7.37 20.52 17.29
CA GLN A 18 7.00 20.18 15.91
C GLN A 18 7.90 19.13 15.27
N GLY A 19 9.02 18.75 15.89
CA GLY A 19 9.99 17.84 15.29
C GLY A 19 9.39 16.53 14.79
N TYR A 20 8.51 15.90 15.58
CA TYR A 20 7.76 14.71 15.17
C TYR A 20 6.94 14.97 13.90
N LYS A 21 6.15 16.05 13.89
CA LYS A 21 5.28 16.41 12.75
C LYS A 21 6.09 16.77 11.51
N MET A 22 7.24 17.43 11.66
CA MET A 22 8.15 17.74 10.55
C MET A 22 8.71 16.48 9.92
N VAL A 23 9.19 15.53 10.72
CA VAL A 23 9.68 14.24 10.22
C VAL A 23 8.55 13.44 9.57
N ALA A 24 7.37 13.38 10.18
CA ALA A 24 6.21 12.72 9.59
C ALA A 24 5.81 13.35 8.25
N ARG A 25 5.80 14.69 8.12
CA ARG A 25 5.52 15.38 6.85
C ARG A 25 6.58 15.09 5.78
N PHE A 26 7.86 15.05 6.17
CA PHE A 26 8.94 14.69 5.26
C PHE A 26 8.81 13.24 4.78
N LEU A 27 8.59 12.29 5.69
CA LEU A 27 8.35 10.90 5.34
C LEU A 27 7.09 10.74 4.46
N ARG A 28 6.02 11.49 4.73
CA ARG A 28 4.82 11.52 3.91
C ARG A 28 5.12 12.02 2.50
N LEU A 29 5.94 13.05 2.36
CA LEU A 29 6.40 13.54 1.05
C LEU A 29 7.18 12.45 0.29
N LEU A 30 8.08 11.72 0.97
CA LEU A 30 8.80 10.61 0.36
C LEU A 30 7.83 9.51 -0.12
N LEU A 31 6.84 9.15 0.70
CA LEU A 31 5.82 8.17 0.33
C LEU A 31 4.98 8.62 -0.87
N HIS A 32 4.57 9.88 -0.95
CA HIS A 32 3.78 10.42 -2.08
C HIS A 32 4.61 10.65 -3.34
N THR A 33 5.93 10.76 -3.19
CA THR A 33 6.87 10.74 -4.32
C THR A 33 7.01 9.32 -4.85
N TYR A 34 7.15 8.32 -3.95
CA TYR A 34 7.30 6.92 -4.31
C TYR A 34 6.00 6.29 -4.86
N PHE A 35 4.89 6.42 -4.14
CA PHE A 35 3.58 5.93 -4.55
C PHE A 35 2.82 7.01 -5.31
N ARG A 36 2.29 6.66 -6.48
CA ARG A 36 1.46 7.56 -7.30
C ARG A 36 0.14 7.91 -6.64
N LYS A 37 -0.45 6.95 -5.94
CA LYS A 37 -1.73 7.12 -5.26
C LYS A 37 -1.75 6.28 -3.99
N ILE A 38 -2.02 6.94 -2.87
CA ILE A 38 -2.34 6.34 -1.58
C ILE A 38 -3.79 6.71 -1.34
N VAL A 39 -4.68 5.71 -1.22
CA VAL A 39 -6.10 5.96 -0.97
C VAL A 39 -6.47 5.42 0.40
N VAL A 40 -7.02 6.30 1.24
CA VAL A 40 -7.38 5.99 2.62
C VAL A 40 -8.89 5.78 2.73
N TYR A 41 -9.30 4.69 3.37
CA TYR A 41 -10.70 4.30 3.57
C TYR A 41 -11.01 4.05 5.03
N GLY A 42 -12.29 4.14 5.40
CA GLY A 42 -12.76 3.77 6.73
C GLY A 42 -12.31 4.73 7.84
N LEU A 43 -11.83 5.93 7.51
CA LEU A 43 -11.28 6.89 8.47
C LEU A 43 -12.26 7.23 9.62
N ASN A 44 -13.56 7.11 9.41
CA ASN A 44 -14.58 7.27 10.47
C ASN A 44 -14.42 6.27 11.63
N ASN A 45 -13.76 5.14 11.39
CA ASN A 45 -13.44 4.15 12.42
C ASN A 45 -12.24 4.57 13.29
N PHE A 46 -11.46 5.59 12.89
CA PHE A 46 -10.31 6.08 13.65
C PHE A 46 -10.71 7.14 14.70
N PRO A 47 -10.63 6.84 16.01
CA PRO A 47 -11.01 7.76 17.07
C PRO A 47 -10.13 9.01 17.05
N ARG A 48 -10.76 10.18 17.17
CA ARG A 48 -10.06 11.47 17.26
C ARG A 48 -9.29 11.63 18.57
N GLU A 49 -9.77 11.00 19.64
CA GLU A 49 -9.23 11.08 21.00
C GLU A 49 -9.30 9.70 21.68
N GLY A 50 -8.68 9.58 22.85
CA GLY A 50 -8.68 8.36 23.66
C GLY A 50 -7.73 7.26 23.15
N PRO A 51 -7.41 6.27 23.99
CA PRO A 51 -6.46 5.22 23.65
C PRO A 51 -6.96 4.40 22.46
N VAL A 52 -6.06 4.00 21.56
CA VAL A 52 -6.41 3.14 20.43
C VAL A 52 -5.23 2.31 19.98
N ILE A 53 -5.47 1.05 19.65
CA ILE A 53 -4.50 0.15 19.04
C ILE A 53 -4.81 0.05 17.55
N LEU A 54 -3.86 0.43 16.71
CA LEU A 54 -3.89 0.20 15.27
C LEU A 54 -3.18 -1.12 14.96
N CYS A 55 -3.87 -2.01 14.25
CA CYS A 55 -3.44 -3.38 13.98
C CYS A 55 -3.28 -3.64 12.48
N PRO A 56 -2.20 -3.15 11.84
CA PRO A 56 -1.93 -3.36 10.41
C PRO A 56 -1.35 -4.74 10.09
N ASN A 57 -1.68 -5.28 8.92
CA ASN A 57 -0.88 -6.35 8.29
C ASN A 57 0.50 -5.82 7.88
N HIS A 58 1.46 -6.71 7.62
CA HIS A 58 2.86 -6.35 7.37
C HIS A 58 3.44 -6.85 6.01
N PRO A 59 2.81 -6.54 4.87
CA PRO A 59 3.29 -7.02 3.57
C PRO A 59 4.53 -6.26 3.06
N ASN A 60 4.92 -5.16 3.69
CA ASN A 60 6.14 -4.41 3.41
C ASN A 60 6.97 -4.33 4.70
N MET A 61 8.24 -3.94 4.62
CA MET A 61 9.03 -3.70 5.84
C MET A 61 8.65 -2.33 6.45
N LEU A 62 9.66 -1.52 6.79
CA LEU A 62 9.52 -0.22 7.45
C LEU A 62 8.53 0.75 6.78
N VAL A 63 8.29 0.60 5.47
CA VAL A 63 7.32 1.43 4.72
C VAL A 63 5.91 1.31 5.29
N ASP A 64 5.50 0.14 5.78
CA ASP A 64 4.18 -0.04 6.40
C ASP A 64 4.05 0.82 7.66
N ALA A 65 5.05 0.77 8.54
CA ALA A 65 5.07 1.56 9.77
C ALA A 65 5.06 3.07 9.45
N ILE A 66 5.82 3.51 8.46
CA ILE A 66 5.84 4.92 8.03
C ILE A 66 4.48 5.34 7.45
N LEU A 67 3.82 4.50 6.65
CA LEU A 67 2.49 4.79 6.10
C LEU A 67 1.47 5.00 7.22
N VAL A 68 1.34 4.04 8.14
CA VAL A 68 0.41 4.15 9.27
C VAL A 68 0.73 5.34 10.15
N MET A 69 2.03 5.57 10.42
CA MET A 69 2.49 6.70 11.22
C MET A 69 2.11 8.05 10.61
N THR A 70 2.46 8.24 9.33
CA THR A 70 2.23 9.51 8.64
C THR A 70 0.75 9.80 8.43
N GLU A 71 -0.07 8.77 8.23
CA GLU A 71 -1.52 8.94 8.14
C GLU A 71 -2.15 9.28 9.50
N ALA A 72 -1.77 8.61 10.59
CA ALA A 72 -2.25 8.99 11.93
C ALA A 72 -1.90 10.46 12.27
N VAL A 73 -0.69 10.90 11.94
CA VAL A 73 -0.25 12.29 12.15
C VAL A 73 -1.03 13.27 11.29
N SER A 74 -1.36 12.89 10.05
CA SER A 74 -2.17 13.73 9.16
C SER A 74 -3.57 13.99 9.73
N HIS A 75 -4.04 13.08 10.59
CA HIS A 75 -5.29 13.18 11.34
C HIS A 75 -5.10 13.65 12.79
N GLY A 76 -3.96 14.27 13.10
CA GLY A 76 -3.73 14.97 14.36
C GLY A 76 -3.24 14.11 15.52
N ARG A 77 -2.96 12.83 15.30
CA ARG A 77 -2.54 11.90 16.36
C ARG A 77 -1.12 11.39 16.10
N ASN A 78 -0.19 11.60 17.02
CA ASN A 78 1.17 11.07 16.90
C ASN A 78 1.22 9.64 17.47
N PRO A 79 1.45 8.61 16.64
CA PRO A 79 1.46 7.23 17.13
C PRO A 79 2.80 6.81 17.72
N TYR A 80 2.69 5.80 18.57
CA TYR A 80 3.80 4.97 19.03
C TYR A 80 3.78 3.65 18.25
N VAL A 81 4.95 3.07 17.99
CA VAL A 81 5.07 1.86 17.16
C VAL A 81 5.98 0.86 17.83
N TRP A 82 5.58 -0.40 17.90
CA TRP A 82 6.48 -1.48 18.29
C TRP A 82 7.57 -1.68 17.24
N ALA A 83 8.83 -1.64 17.67
CA ALA A 83 9.99 -1.78 16.80
C ALA A 83 10.94 -2.85 17.32
N LYS A 84 11.60 -3.55 16.40
CA LYS A 84 12.57 -4.61 16.69
C LYS A 84 13.66 -4.11 17.64
N GLY A 85 13.88 -4.83 18.75
CA GLY A 85 14.78 -4.44 19.83
C GLY A 85 16.24 -4.24 19.38
N SER A 86 16.70 -4.96 18.36
CA SER A 86 18.05 -4.81 17.81
C SER A 86 18.29 -3.44 17.14
N LEU A 87 17.23 -2.70 16.78
CA LEU A 87 17.35 -1.33 16.26
C LEU A 87 17.79 -0.34 17.35
N PHE A 88 17.67 -0.72 18.63
CA PHE A 88 18.03 0.11 19.79
C PHE A 88 19.42 -0.21 20.34
N SER A 89 20.22 -1.05 19.67
CA SER A 89 21.57 -1.40 20.13
C SER A 89 22.53 -0.20 20.13
N ASN A 90 22.34 0.75 19.21
CA ASN A 90 23.12 1.99 19.18
C ASN A 90 22.41 3.07 20.03
N PRO A 91 23.08 3.68 21.04
CA PRO A 91 22.47 4.70 21.91
C PRO A 91 21.90 5.93 21.18
N VAL A 92 22.56 6.36 20.10
CA VAL A 92 22.11 7.51 19.29
C VAL A 92 20.84 7.14 18.53
N ALA A 93 20.83 5.98 17.87
CA ALA A 93 19.64 5.48 17.18
C ALA A 93 18.48 5.27 18.15
N ALA A 94 18.74 4.67 19.32
CA ALA A 94 17.75 4.45 20.36
C ALA A 94 17.13 5.75 20.88
N PHE A 95 17.94 6.82 21.05
CA PHE A 95 17.44 8.13 21.46
C PHE A 95 16.44 8.70 20.45
N PHE A 96 16.78 8.68 19.16
CA PHE A 96 15.88 9.17 18.11
C PHE A 96 14.63 8.30 17.97
N LEU A 97 14.79 6.97 17.94
CA LEU A 97 13.67 6.02 17.85
C LEU A 97 12.66 6.24 18.98
N LYS A 98 13.11 6.35 20.23
CA LYS A 98 12.23 6.63 21.38
C LYS A 98 11.53 7.99 21.25
N LYS A 99 12.24 9.02 20.77
CA LYS A 99 11.67 10.35 20.55
C LYS A 99 10.59 10.37 19.47
N PHE A 100 10.69 9.48 18.47
CA PHE A 100 9.66 9.26 17.45
C PHE A 100 8.63 8.18 17.82
N GLY A 101 8.52 7.84 19.11
CA GLY A 101 7.47 6.95 19.62
C GLY A 101 7.73 5.45 19.39
N ALA A 102 8.96 5.04 19.05
CA ALA A 102 9.26 3.63 18.89
C ALA A 102 9.46 2.95 20.26
N VAL A 103 8.74 1.84 20.47
CA VAL A 103 8.81 1.01 21.68
C VAL A 103 9.60 -0.27 21.36
N PRO A 104 10.71 -0.57 22.06
CA PRO A 104 11.53 -1.75 21.77
C PRO A 104 10.81 -3.04 22.16
N VAL A 105 10.73 -3.98 21.22
CA VAL A 105 10.18 -5.32 21.44
C VAL A 105 11.28 -6.36 21.27
N TYR A 106 11.42 -7.26 22.23
CA TYR A 106 12.37 -8.37 22.20
C TYR A 106 11.62 -9.68 22.00
N ARG A 107 12.15 -10.55 21.13
CA ARG A 107 11.49 -11.81 20.75
C ARG A 107 12.38 -13.00 21.11
N PRO A 108 11.82 -14.09 21.65
CA PRO A 108 12.59 -15.29 21.96
C PRO A 108 13.12 -15.98 20.71
N ARG A 109 14.25 -16.66 20.85
CA ARG A 109 14.79 -17.60 19.87
C ARG A 109 13.89 -18.85 19.88
N ARG A 110 13.18 -19.15 18.79
CA ARG A 110 12.50 -20.45 18.57
C ARG A 110 13.08 -21.15 17.35
N LYS A 111 12.86 -22.47 17.26
CA LYS A 111 13.40 -23.41 16.25
C LYS A 111 13.33 -22.86 14.82
N GLU A 112 14.29 -23.30 14.01
CA GLU A 112 14.67 -22.81 12.66
C GLU A 112 13.54 -22.77 11.60
N ASP A 113 12.38 -23.37 11.85
CA ASP A 113 11.28 -23.50 10.86
C ASP A 113 10.26 -22.35 10.83
N SER A 114 10.42 -21.29 11.63
CA SER A 114 9.51 -20.13 11.58
C SER A 114 10.12 -18.96 10.79
N LEU A 115 9.33 -18.35 9.88
CA LEU A 115 9.67 -17.12 9.13
C LEU A 115 9.86 -15.86 10.01
N ALA A 116 10.00 -16.05 11.33
CA ALA A 116 10.08 -14.98 12.30
C ALA A 116 11.53 -14.52 12.51
N ASP A 117 11.73 -13.21 12.50
CA ASP A 117 13.02 -12.62 12.82
C ASP A 117 13.48 -12.97 14.25
N VAL A 118 14.72 -13.43 14.38
CA VAL A 118 15.42 -13.66 15.66
C VAL A 118 16.08 -12.36 16.12
N ASP A 119 15.76 -11.90 17.34
CA ASP A 119 16.02 -10.51 17.74
C ASP A 119 16.79 -10.32 19.05
N SER A 120 17.18 -11.37 19.78
CA SER A 120 17.98 -11.20 21.00
C SER A 120 18.77 -12.42 21.45
N ASP A 121 20.00 -12.17 21.92
CA ASP A 121 20.86 -13.11 22.67
C ASP A 121 20.57 -13.11 24.18
N LYS A 122 19.42 -12.58 24.60
CA LYS A 122 19.03 -12.46 26.01
C LYS A 122 18.66 -13.80 26.61
N THR A 123 18.95 -13.99 27.89
CA THR A 123 18.47 -15.16 28.64
C THR A 123 16.93 -15.13 28.77
N PRO A 124 16.26 -16.28 29.01
CA PRO A 124 14.81 -16.32 29.18
C PRO A 124 14.28 -15.35 30.25
N GLU A 125 14.96 -15.24 31.40
CA GLU A 125 14.60 -14.32 32.48
C GLU A 125 14.71 -12.84 32.06
N GLN A 126 15.80 -12.49 31.37
CA GLN A 126 16.01 -11.13 30.87
C GLN A 126 14.96 -10.76 29.82
N LEU A 127 14.53 -11.72 29.01
CA LEU A 127 13.50 -11.54 28.02
C LEU A 127 12.12 -11.33 28.67
N GLU A 128 11.80 -12.11 29.69
CA GLU A 128 10.55 -11.95 30.46
C GLU A 128 10.49 -10.60 31.15
N ALA A 129 11.58 -10.19 31.83
CA ALA A 129 11.68 -8.87 32.44
C ALA A 129 11.56 -7.74 31.41
N ALA A 130 12.14 -7.90 30.22
CA ALA A 130 12.01 -6.92 29.14
C ALA A 130 10.60 -6.87 28.55
N ASN A 131 9.93 -8.02 28.41
CA ASN A 131 8.54 -8.10 27.95
C ASN A 131 7.60 -7.42 28.93
N ARG A 132 7.75 -7.67 30.25
CA ARG A 132 6.96 -6.99 31.28
C ARG A 132 7.10 -5.48 31.20
N LYS A 133 8.33 -4.97 31.15
CA LYS A 133 8.61 -3.52 30.99
C LYS A 133 8.00 -2.95 29.71
N MET A 134 8.05 -3.71 28.62
CA MET A 134 7.46 -3.31 27.34
C MET A 134 5.93 -3.22 27.42
N PHE A 135 5.25 -4.19 28.04
CA PHE A 135 3.81 -4.15 28.26
C PHE A 135 3.42 -2.98 29.17
N GLU A 136 4.08 -2.81 30.32
CA GLU A 136 3.85 -1.69 31.24
C GLU A 136 4.01 -0.34 30.53
N HIS A 137 5.09 -0.17 29.76
CA HIS A 137 5.32 1.06 28.99
C HIS A 137 4.23 1.28 27.92
N THR A 138 3.82 0.21 27.24
CA THR A 138 2.75 0.26 26.23
C THR A 138 1.42 0.68 26.87
N TRP A 139 1.08 0.13 28.03
CA TRP A 139 -0.13 0.51 28.75
C TRP A 139 -0.07 1.95 29.26
N HIS A 140 1.09 2.41 29.75
CA HIS A 140 1.27 3.81 30.13
C HIS A 140 1.11 4.77 28.94
N VAL A 141 1.64 4.42 27.77
CA VAL A 141 1.44 5.19 26.53
C VAL A 141 -0.05 5.25 26.18
N LEU A 142 -0.75 4.12 26.20
CA LEU A 142 -2.18 4.06 25.94
C LEU A 142 -2.97 4.90 26.96
N ALA A 143 -2.66 4.81 28.26
CA ALA A 143 -3.34 5.56 29.32
C ALA A 143 -3.25 7.08 29.12
N GLY A 144 -2.20 7.57 28.47
CA GLY A 144 -2.09 8.96 28.01
C GLY A 144 -3.01 9.35 26.84
N GLY A 145 -3.91 8.47 26.41
CA GLY A 145 -4.80 8.68 25.27
C GLY A 145 -4.07 8.63 23.92
N ASN A 146 -2.95 7.91 23.82
CA ASN A 146 -2.15 7.85 22.59
C ASN A 146 -2.58 6.70 21.66
N VAL A 147 -2.08 6.77 20.42
CA VAL A 147 -2.23 5.72 19.40
C VAL A 147 -1.05 4.77 19.50
N MET A 148 -1.30 3.46 19.56
CA MET A 148 -0.28 2.42 19.51
C MET A 148 -0.42 1.58 18.24
N VAL A 149 0.64 1.43 17.45
CA VAL A 149 0.66 0.63 16.23
C VAL A 149 1.41 -0.67 16.50
N LEU A 150 0.70 -1.78 16.33
CA LEU A 150 1.18 -3.12 16.62
C LEU A 150 0.99 -4.02 15.39
N PHE A 151 2.09 -4.61 14.87
CA PHE A 151 2.04 -5.57 13.77
C PHE A 151 1.87 -6.99 14.33
N PRO A 152 0.67 -7.61 14.25
CA PRO A 152 0.35 -8.86 14.94
C PRO A 152 1.05 -10.09 14.36
N GLU A 153 1.45 -10.08 13.08
CA GLU A 153 2.13 -11.20 12.42
C GLU A 153 3.58 -11.39 12.93
N GLY A 154 4.20 -10.29 13.36
CA GLY A 154 5.54 -10.27 13.91
C GLY A 154 6.66 -10.43 12.87
N THR A 155 6.39 -10.43 11.57
CA THR A 155 7.40 -10.39 10.50
C THR A 155 6.80 -9.82 9.23
N SER A 156 7.63 -9.30 8.32
CA SER A 156 7.19 -8.85 7.00
C SER A 156 7.33 -9.97 5.96
N TYR A 157 6.48 -10.01 4.94
CA TYR A 157 6.44 -11.17 4.03
C TYR A 157 5.93 -10.82 2.62
N THR A 158 6.13 -11.78 1.70
CA THR A 158 5.50 -11.79 0.37
C THR A 158 4.73 -13.10 0.21
N ALA A 159 3.43 -13.10 0.56
CA ALA A 159 2.57 -14.28 0.49
C ALA A 159 1.16 -13.90 -0.02
N PRO A 160 0.39 -14.87 -0.56
CA PRO A 160 -0.97 -14.65 -1.06
C PRO A 160 -2.01 -14.46 0.05
N LYS A 161 -1.66 -14.79 1.30
CA LYS A 161 -2.48 -14.58 2.49
C LYS A 161 -1.66 -13.97 3.62
N MET A 162 -2.36 -13.31 4.54
CA MET A 162 -1.84 -12.88 5.82
C MET A 162 -1.29 -14.07 6.62
N LEU A 163 -0.24 -13.83 7.40
CA LEU A 163 0.26 -14.81 8.36
C LEU A 163 -0.66 -14.87 9.58
N SER A 164 -0.68 -16.02 10.27
CA SER A 164 -1.47 -16.16 11.49
C SER A 164 -1.03 -15.16 12.55
N LEU A 165 -2.00 -14.60 13.27
CA LEU A 165 -1.74 -13.55 14.23
C LEU A 165 -1.11 -14.09 15.51
N ARG A 166 -0.14 -13.34 16.05
CA ARG A 166 0.35 -13.56 17.41
C ARG A 166 -0.58 -12.88 18.41
N THR A 167 -0.64 -13.45 19.60
CA THR A 167 -1.49 -12.96 20.71
C THR A 167 -1.06 -11.60 21.29
N GLY A 168 0.06 -11.03 20.84
CA GLY A 168 0.64 -9.81 21.43
C GLY A 168 -0.31 -8.62 21.48
N VAL A 169 -1.05 -8.38 20.40
CA VAL A 169 -2.02 -7.26 20.31
C VAL A 169 -3.15 -7.42 21.33
N VAL A 170 -3.75 -8.61 21.38
CA VAL A 170 -4.86 -8.91 22.30
C VAL A 170 -4.37 -8.91 23.76
N ARG A 171 -3.14 -9.37 24.03
CA ARG A 171 -2.52 -9.29 25.36
C ARG A 171 -2.30 -7.85 25.81
N VAL A 172 -1.90 -6.96 24.92
CA VAL A 172 -1.82 -5.51 25.22
C VAL A 172 -3.21 -4.99 25.58
N ALA A 173 -4.21 -5.27 24.75
CA ALA A 173 -5.56 -4.74 24.93
C ALA A 173 -6.23 -5.25 26.22
N THR A 174 -6.21 -6.55 26.45
CA THR A 174 -6.78 -7.18 27.66
C THR A 174 -6.03 -6.75 28.92
N GLY A 175 -4.70 -6.70 28.88
CA GLY A 175 -3.90 -6.20 30.00
C GLY A 175 -4.13 -4.72 30.31
N PHE A 176 -4.33 -3.88 29.28
CA PHE A 176 -4.69 -2.48 29.46
C PHE A 176 -6.05 -2.33 30.14
N ALA A 177 -7.06 -3.05 29.65
CA ALA A 177 -8.40 -3.04 30.22
C ALA A 177 -8.40 -3.50 31.68
N LYS A 178 -7.59 -4.51 32.03
CA LYS A 178 -7.41 -4.97 33.42
C LYS A 178 -6.74 -3.94 34.31
N HIS A 179 -5.70 -3.26 33.81
CA HIS A 179 -4.87 -2.38 34.65
C HIS A 179 -5.47 -0.97 34.83
N TYR A 180 -6.15 -0.45 33.81
CA TYR A 180 -6.67 0.92 33.79
C TYR A 180 -8.20 1.00 33.85
N ASP A 181 -8.91 -0.13 33.88
CA ASP A 181 -10.38 -0.21 33.92
C ASP A 181 -11.06 0.64 32.83
N GLN A 182 -10.46 0.66 31.64
CA GLN A 182 -10.89 1.49 30.51
C GLN A 182 -11.03 0.63 29.25
N PRO A 183 -12.09 0.84 28.43
CA PRO A 183 -12.22 0.17 27.15
C PRO A 183 -11.12 0.60 26.16
N ILE A 184 -10.64 -0.34 25.36
CA ILE A 184 -9.63 -0.10 24.34
C ILE A 184 -10.09 -0.61 22.97
N PRO A 185 -10.27 0.28 21.97
CA PRO A 185 -10.51 -0.13 20.59
C PRO A 185 -9.22 -0.65 19.93
N ILE A 186 -9.33 -1.81 19.30
CA ILE A 186 -8.37 -2.36 18.35
C ILE A 186 -8.94 -2.16 16.95
N ILE A 187 -8.22 -1.45 16.09
CA ILE A 187 -8.64 -1.18 14.71
C ILE A 187 -7.81 -2.04 13.76
N PRO A 188 -8.41 -3.03 13.08
CA PRO A 188 -7.73 -3.75 12.02
C PRO A 188 -7.43 -2.78 10.86
N LEU A 189 -6.19 -2.79 10.39
CA LEU A 189 -5.72 -1.94 9.28
C LEU A 189 -5.30 -2.81 8.10
N GLY A 190 -5.91 -2.55 6.94
CA GLY A 190 -5.60 -3.23 5.69
C GLY A 190 -4.65 -2.42 4.81
N LEU A 191 -3.40 -2.85 4.69
CA LEU A 191 -2.42 -2.33 3.75
C LEU A 191 -2.41 -3.20 2.49
N ASN A 192 -3.06 -2.73 1.43
CA ASN A 192 -3.15 -3.46 0.16
C ASN A 192 -2.34 -2.76 -0.93
N TYR A 193 -1.23 -3.39 -1.33
CA TYR A 193 -0.35 -2.90 -2.39
C TYR A 193 -0.73 -3.52 -3.74
N PHE A 194 -0.79 -2.69 -4.79
CA PHE A 194 -0.94 -3.20 -6.15
C PHE A 194 0.38 -3.78 -6.66
N ASN A 195 1.47 -3.04 -6.45
CA ASN A 195 2.86 -3.50 -6.57
C ASN A 195 3.67 -2.80 -5.49
N LYS A 196 4.22 -3.53 -4.53
CA LYS A 196 4.89 -2.91 -3.38
C LYS A 196 6.29 -2.39 -3.68
N ASP A 197 6.98 -2.97 -4.66
CA ASP A 197 8.39 -2.67 -4.99
C ASP A 197 8.59 -1.79 -6.23
N HIS A 198 7.51 -1.45 -6.94
CA HIS A 198 7.56 -0.62 -8.15
C HIS A 198 7.35 0.87 -7.82
N PHE A 199 8.26 1.71 -8.33
CA PHE A 199 8.11 3.17 -8.25
C PHE A 199 6.85 3.62 -9.01
N ARG A 200 6.15 4.63 -8.47
CA ARG A 200 4.85 5.14 -8.94
C ARG A 200 3.73 4.09 -8.98
N SER A 201 3.84 3.04 -8.17
CA SER A 201 2.73 2.13 -7.89
C SER A 201 1.65 2.78 -7.02
N GLN A 202 0.59 2.04 -6.73
CA GLN A 202 -0.54 2.50 -5.92
C GLN A 202 -0.79 1.53 -4.76
N MET A 203 -1.41 2.06 -3.71
CA MET A 203 -1.83 1.25 -2.57
C MET A 203 -3.07 1.85 -1.90
N THR A 204 -3.78 1.01 -1.14
CA THR A 204 -4.90 1.43 -0.31
C THR A 204 -4.64 1.10 1.15
N LEU A 205 -4.98 2.05 2.04
CA LEU A 205 -4.98 1.88 3.47
C LEU A 205 -6.43 1.92 3.95
N GLU A 206 -6.90 0.88 4.62
CA GLU A 206 -8.28 0.79 5.11
C GLU A 206 -8.32 0.61 6.63
N PHE A 207 -9.05 1.51 7.30
CA PHE A 207 -9.42 1.37 8.71
C PHE A 207 -10.70 0.54 8.83
N GLY A 208 -10.58 -0.69 9.32
CA GLY A 208 -11.72 -1.57 9.54
C GLY A 208 -12.53 -1.21 10.78
N PRO A 209 -13.68 -1.88 11.00
CA PRO A 209 -14.52 -1.66 12.18
C PRO A 209 -13.76 -1.99 13.48
N PRO A 210 -13.86 -1.15 14.53
CA PRO A 210 -13.15 -1.39 15.77
C PRO A 210 -13.65 -2.65 16.49
N MET A 211 -12.71 -3.43 17.03
CA MET A 211 -12.94 -4.47 18.04
C MET A 211 -12.62 -3.86 19.41
N VAL A 212 -13.63 -3.67 20.26
CA VAL A 212 -13.46 -3.02 21.56
C VAL A 212 -13.31 -4.07 22.65
N ILE A 213 -12.19 -4.06 23.35
CA ILE A 213 -11.99 -4.85 24.57
C ILE A 213 -12.43 -4.00 25.75
N THR A 214 -13.45 -4.45 26.48
CA THR A 214 -13.97 -3.75 27.67
C THR A 214 -13.45 -4.37 28.97
N PRO A 215 -13.49 -3.63 30.09
CA PRO A 215 -13.20 -4.18 31.41
C PRO A 215 -14.10 -5.36 31.77
N ASP A 216 -15.40 -5.29 31.45
CA ASP A 216 -16.35 -6.37 31.71
C ASP A 216 -15.94 -7.69 31.06
N MET A 217 -15.39 -7.65 29.83
CA MET A 217 -14.93 -8.86 29.12
C MET A 217 -13.80 -9.57 29.88
N VAL A 218 -12.86 -8.80 30.44
CA VAL A 218 -11.69 -9.34 31.14
C VAL A 218 -11.97 -9.69 32.60
N GLN A 219 -13.09 -9.24 33.15
CA GLN A 219 -13.54 -9.54 34.51
C GLN A 219 -14.44 -10.79 34.60
N THR A 220 -14.93 -11.32 33.47
CA THR A 220 -15.77 -12.54 33.44
C THR A 220 -15.07 -13.75 34.09
N GLU A 221 -15.85 -14.62 34.74
CA GLU A 221 -15.32 -15.86 35.34
C GLU A 221 -14.57 -16.72 34.31
N ALA A 222 -15.10 -16.81 33.09
CA ALA A 222 -14.46 -17.54 31.99
C ALA A 222 -13.05 -17.00 31.67
N PHE A 223 -12.89 -15.66 31.62
CA PHE A 223 -11.58 -15.05 31.35
C PHE A 223 -10.60 -15.23 32.52
N GLN A 224 -11.09 -15.21 33.77
CA GLN A 224 -10.27 -15.42 34.95
C GLN A 224 -9.80 -16.88 35.09
N GLN A 225 -10.65 -17.83 34.70
CA GLN A 225 -10.32 -19.26 34.72
C GLN A 225 -9.37 -19.67 33.59
N GLU A 226 -9.58 -19.19 32.36
CA GLU A 226 -8.80 -19.60 31.19
C GLU A 226 -8.32 -18.40 30.32
N GLU A 227 -7.56 -17.49 30.93
CA GLU A 227 -7.06 -16.26 30.25
C GLU A 227 -6.33 -16.55 28.93
N HIS A 228 -5.48 -17.57 28.89
CA HIS A 228 -4.76 -17.92 27.66
C HIS A 228 -5.69 -18.39 26.52
N GLY A 229 -6.75 -19.14 26.87
CA GLY A 229 -7.76 -19.62 25.92
C GLY A 229 -8.55 -18.44 25.33
N GLU A 230 -9.03 -17.54 26.20
CA GLU A 230 -9.80 -16.37 25.77
C GLU A 230 -8.97 -15.39 24.94
N VAL A 231 -7.70 -15.15 25.31
CA VAL A 231 -6.78 -14.34 24.50
C VAL A 231 -6.59 -14.95 23.11
N LYS A 232 -6.48 -16.28 23.02
CA LYS A 232 -6.35 -16.98 21.73
C LYS A 232 -7.64 -16.85 20.90
N ARG A 233 -8.81 -17.02 21.51
CA ARG A 233 -10.12 -16.85 20.87
C ARG A 233 -10.29 -15.43 20.31
N LEU A 234 -9.99 -14.40 21.10
CA LEU A 234 -10.03 -13.00 20.67
C LEU A 234 -8.99 -12.69 19.59
N THR A 235 -7.84 -13.39 19.60
CA THR A 235 -6.84 -13.25 18.53
C THR A 235 -7.36 -13.79 17.20
N LEU A 236 -8.10 -14.90 17.21
CA LEU A 236 -8.75 -15.43 16.01
C LEU A 236 -9.87 -14.50 15.51
N GLU A 237 -10.67 -13.92 16.40
CA GLU A 237 -11.67 -12.91 16.01
C GLU A 237 -11.00 -11.68 15.36
N LEU A 238 -9.85 -11.23 15.89
CA LEU A 238 -9.07 -10.16 15.28
C LEU A 238 -8.52 -10.56 13.90
N GLU A 239 -8.09 -11.81 13.73
CA GLU A 239 -7.62 -12.36 12.45
C GLU A 239 -8.73 -12.32 11.38
N GLU A 240 -9.94 -12.76 11.74
CA GLU A 240 -11.12 -12.67 10.86
C GLU A 240 -11.44 -11.21 10.47
N ARG A 241 -11.41 -10.28 11.41
CA ARG A 241 -11.64 -8.86 11.11
C ARG A 241 -10.54 -8.25 10.24
N MET A 242 -9.30 -8.72 10.37
CA MET A 242 -8.20 -8.31 9.49
C MET A 242 -8.33 -8.91 8.08
N HIS A 243 -8.89 -10.11 7.95
CA HIS A 243 -9.22 -10.70 6.65
C HIS A 243 -10.19 -9.82 5.85
N ASP A 244 -11.15 -9.17 6.50
CA ASP A 244 -12.13 -8.28 5.83
C ASP A 244 -11.52 -7.02 5.20
N VAL A 245 -10.34 -6.61 5.66
CA VAL A 245 -9.63 -5.41 5.16
C VAL A 245 -8.39 -5.76 4.33
N THR A 246 -8.10 -7.04 4.11
CA THR A 246 -6.91 -7.50 3.37
C THR A 246 -7.27 -8.49 2.27
N LEU A 247 -6.37 -8.69 1.30
CA LEU A 247 -6.50 -9.76 0.30
C LEU A 247 -5.84 -11.05 0.81
N ASN A 248 -6.62 -12.13 0.84
CA ASN A 248 -6.21 -13.43 1.34
C ASN A 248 -6.67 -14.54 0.41
N ALA A 249 -5.71 -15.32 -0.10
CA ALA A 249 -5.94 -16.49 -0.93
C ALA A 249 -4.95 -17.61 -0.60
N SER A 250 -5.29 -18.84 -0.95
CA SER A 250 -4.46 -20.03 -0.86
C SER A 250 -3.15 -19.89 -1.65
N ASP A 251 -3.23 -19.27 -2.83
CA ASP A 251 -2.13 -19.15 -3.79
C ASP A 251 -2.27 -17.90 -4.68
N PHE A 252 -1.17 -17.50 -5.33
CA PHE A 252 -1.17 -16.33 -6.22
C PHE A 252 -2.05 -16.54 -7.47
N SER A 253 -2.20 -17.78 -7.94
CA SER A 253 -3.07 -18.07 -9.10
C SER A 253 -4.53 -17.79 -8.77
N THR A 254 -5.00 -18.08 -7.56
CA THR A 254 -6.34 -17.69 -7.09
C THR A 254 -6.51 -16.17 -7.08
N ILE A 255 -5.51 -15.41 -6.61
CA ILE A 255 -5.56 -13.93 -6.68
C ILE A 255 -5.65 -13.45 -8.12
N HIS A 256 -4.87 -14.03 -9.03
CA HIS A 256 -4.88 -13.66 -10.45
C HIS A 256 -6.22 -13.98 -11.11
N ALA A 257 -6.78 -15.16 -10.84
CA ALA A 257 -8.10 -15.57 -11.32
C ALA A 257 -9.19 -14.62 -10.79
N ALA A 258 -9.23 -14.39 -9.47
CA ALA A 258 -10.22 -13.51 -8.85
C ALA A 258 -10.16 -12.07 -9.36
N ARG A 259 -8.94 -11.52 -9.56
CA ARG A 259 -8.77 -10.18 -10.17
C ARG A 259 -9.27 -10.13 -11.61
N MET A 260 -9.10 -11.19 -12.39
CA MET A 260 -9.61 -11.25 -13.76
C MET A 260 -11.11 -11.46 -13.79
N MET A 261 -11.66 -12.39 -13.01
CA MET A 261 -13.10 -12.59 -12.82
C MET A 261 -13.78 -11.29 -12.39
N ARG A 262 -13.19 -10.54 -11.46
CA ARG A 262 -13.69 -9.22 -11.08
C ARG A 262 -13.82 -8.29 -12.30
N ARG A 263 -12.79 -8.21 -13.15
CA ARG A 263 -12.81 -7.34 -14.35
C ARG A 263 -13.88 -7.78 -15.34
N LEU A 264 -14.01 -9.09 -15.57
CA LEU A 264 -15.03 -9.70 -16.42
C LEU A 264 -16.44 -9.42 -15.88
N TYR A 265 -16.65 -9.63 -14.57
CA TYR A 265 -17.92 -9.42 -13.87
C TYR A 265 -18.43 -7.99 -14.01
N LEU A 266 -17.56 -7.03 -13.70
CA LEU A 266 -17.93 -5.62 -13.67
C LEU A 266 -18.27 -5.10 -15.06
N ASN A 267 -17.68 -5.69 -16.11
CA ASN A 267 -17.89 -5.39 -17.52
C ASN A 267 -17.91 -3.88 -17.88
N THR A 268 -17.38 -3.02 -17.01
CA THR A 268 -17.53 -1.56 -17.10
C THR A 268 -16.15 -0.92 -17.25
N PRO A 269 -15.90 -0.15 -18.33
CA PRO A 269 -14.72 0.70 -18.45
C PRO A 269 -14.93 1.98 -17.62
N GLY A 270 -14.94 1.85 -16.29
CA GLY A 270 -15.10 2.97 -15.35
C GLY A 270 -14.21 2.80 -14.12
N PRO A 271 -13.73 3.89 -13.49
CA PRO A 271 -13.01 3.80 -12.24
C PRO A 271 -14.00 3.36 -11.16
N ILE A 272 -13.83 2.14 -10.67
CA ILE A 272 -14.47 1.72 -9.43
C ILE A 272 -13.63 2.27 -8.28
N ASP A 273 -14.32 2.62 -7.22
CA ASP A 273 -13.69 2.88 -5.95
C ASP A 273 -12.71 1.75 -5.59
N THR A 274 -11.46 2.09 -5.29
CA THR A 274 -10.37 1.11 -5.16
C THR A 274 -10.61 0.16 -3.98
N ASN A 275 -11.32 0.60 -2.95
CA ASN A 275 -11.71 -0.26 -1.83
C ASN A 275 -12.73 -1.32 -2.26
N LYS A 276 -13.77 -0.92 -3.01
CA LYS A 276 -14.76 -1.85 -3.55
C LYS A 276 -14.13 -2.87 -4.49
N GLU A 277 -13.10 -2.48 -5.25
CA GLU A 277 -12.32 -3.41 -6.06
C GLU A 277 -11.61 -4.48 -5.22
N VAL A 278 -10.97 -4.08 -4.12
CA VAL A 278 -10.29 -5.00 -3.20
C VAL A 278 -11.30 -5.93 -2.54
N ARG A 279 -12.39 -5.39 -1.99
CA ARG A 279 -13.46 -6.18 -1.34
C ARG A 279 -14.11 -7.17 -2.30
N LEU A 280 -14.47 -6.75 -3.51
CA LEU A 280 -15.04 -7.65 -4.51
C LEU A 280 -14.04 -8.76 -4.91
N THR A 281 -12.76 -8.44 -5.03
CA THR A 281 -11.73 -9.48 -5.22
C THR A 281 -11.74 -10.48 -4.07
N GLN A 282 -11.81 -10.03 -2.82
CA GLN A 282 -11.86 -10.94 -1.67
C GLN A 282 -13.11 -11.83 -1.68
N TYR A 283 -14.29 -11.27 -1.98
CA TYR A 283 -15.51 -12.09 -2.11
C TYR A 283 -15.40 -13.16 -3.21
N ILE A 284 -14.77 -12.83 -4.33
CA ILE A 284 -14.53 -13.81 -5.40
C ILE A 284 -13.51 -14.85 -4.94
N ILE A 285 -12.46 -14.48 -4.20
CA ILE A 285 -11.53 -15.45 -3.62
C ILE A 285 -12.27 -16.40 -2.67
N ASN A 286 -13.06 -15.86 -1.73
CA ASN A 286 -13.85 -16.66 -0.80
C ASN A 286 -14.79 -17.61 -1.56
N MET A 287 -15.40 -17.17 -2.65
CA MET A 287 -16.22 -18.02 -3.52
C MET A 287 -15.41 -19.16 -4.17
N LEU A 288 -14.19 -18.88 -4.63
CA LEU A 288 -13.31 -19.87 -5.27
C LEU A 288 -12.76 -20.91 -4.29
N GLU A 289 -12.61 -20.56 -3.02
CA GLU A 289 -11.98 -21.39 -1.99
C GLU A 289 -12.98 -22.06 -1.03
N LYS A 290 -14.23 -21.61 -1.01
CA LYS A 290 -15.28 -22.21 -0.19
C LYS A 290 -15.53 -23.66 -0.62
N GLU A 291 -15.77 -24.52 0.36
CA GLU A 291 -16.13 -25.92 0.09
C GLU A 291 -17.37 -25.99 -0.80
N PRO A 292 -17.30 -26.70 -1.93
CA PRO A 292 -18.42 -26.83 -2.85
C PRO A 292 -19.53 -27.69 -2.22
N GLN A 293 -20.78 -27.36 -2.53
CA GLN A 293 -21.96 -28.07 -2.05
C GLN A 293 -22.14 -29.42 -2.75
N ASP A 294 -21.74 -29.50 -4.02
CA ASP A 294 -21.80 -30.70 -4.85
C ASP A 294 -20.63 -30.75 -5.85
N ASP A 295 -20.42 -31.92 -6.46
CA ASP A 295 -19.35 -32.14 -7.43
C ASP A 295 -19.54 -31.31 -8.72
N GLU A 296 -20.78 -31.01 -9.10
CA GLU A 296 -21.10 -30.19 -10.28
C GLU A 296 -20.62 -28.75 -10.09
N GLN A 297 -20.86 -28.16 -8.92
CA GLN A 297 -20.39 -26.83 -8.55
C GLN A 297 -18.86 -26.80 -8.55
N LYS A 298 -18.22 -27.83 -7.99
CA LYS A 298 -16.76 -27.95 -7.94
C LYS A 298 -16.17 -27.96 -9.35
N GLU A 299 -16.70 -28.79 -10.24
CA GLU A 299 -16.27 -28.87 -11.63
C GLU A 299 -16.49 -27.54 -12.35
N ARG A 300 -17.68 -26.94 -12.22
CA ARG A 300 -18.00 -25.65 -12.84
C ARG A 300 -17.05 -24.53 -12.41
N ILE A 301 -16.76 -24.41 -11.11
CA ILE A 301 -15.82 -23.41 -10.59
C ILE A 301 -14.41 -23.66 -11.14
N ALA A 302 -13.94 -24.91 -11.15
CA ALA A 302 -12.62 -25.28 -11.64
C ALA A 302 -12.47 -24.96 -13.14
N THR A 303 -13.45 -25.34 -13.97
CA THR A 303 -13.44 -25.07 -15.41
C THR A 303 -13.43 -23.56 -15.70
N ILE A 304 -14.27 -22.77 -15.05
CA ILE A 304 -14.30 -21.31 -15.27
C ILE A 304 -12.97 -20.68 -14.81
N ARG A 305 -12.41 -21.12 -13.67
CA ARG A 305 -11.10 -20.66 -13.19
C ARG A 305 -10.00 -20.92 -14.23
N GLU A 306 -9.95 -22.11 -14.80
CA GLU A 306 -8.96 -22.48 -15.82
C GLU A 306 -9.10 -21.61 -17.08
N LYS A 307 -10.33 -21.46 -17.61
CA LYS A 307 -10.57 -20.61 -18.78
C LYS A 307 -10.16 -19.16 -18.52
N VAL A 308 -10.47 -18.62 -17.34
CA VAL A 308 -10.10 -17.25 -16.95
C VAL A 308 -8.58 -17.06 -16.89
N LEU A 309 -7.85 -18.05 -16.36
CA LEU A 309 -6.38 -18.00 -16.29
C LEU A 309 -5.75 -18.10 -17.68
N ARG A 310 -6.28 -18.97 -18.54
CA ARG A 310 -5.86 -19.09 -19.94
C ARG A 310 -6.10 -17.79 -20.71
N TYR A 311 -7.28 -17.18 -20.55
CA TYR A 311 -7.60 -15.87 -21.12
C TYR A 311 -6.61 -14.79 -20.66
N LYS A 312 -6.30 -14.74 -19.36
CA LYS A 312 -5.28 -13.84 -18.81
C LYS A 312 -3.91 -14.05 -19.48
N GLU A 313 -3.49 -15.31 -19.66
CA GLU A 313 -2.19 -15.61 -20.29
C GLU A 313 -2.13 -15.15 -21.75
N GLN A 314 -3.22 -15.32 -22.52
CA GLN A 314 -3.31 -14.84 -23.90
C GLN A 314 -3.23 -13.30 -23.97
N LEU A 315 -3.90 -12.60 -23.04
CA LEU A 315 -3.79 -11.15 -22.91
C LEU A 315 -2.35 -10.71 -22.63
N GLU A 316 -1.65 -11.40 -21.73
CA GLU A 316 -0.25 -11.09 -21.39
C GLU A 316 0.70 -11.32 -22.57
N LYS A 317 0.51 -12.40 -23.33
CA LYS A 317 1.26 -12.68 -24.57
C LYS A 317 1.11 -11.56 -25.60
N LEU A 318 -0.08 -10.98 -25.71
CA LEU A 318 -0.36 -9.84 -26.59
C LEU A 318 -0.12 -8.48 -25.94
N ARG A 319 0.34 -8.42 -24.67
CA ARG A 319 0.48 -7.18 -23.89
C ARG A 319 -0.78 -6.31 -23.89
N LEU A 320 -1.95 -6.93 -23.91
CA LEU A 320 -3.26 -6.27 -23.87
C LEU A 320 -3.81 -6.32 -22.45
N LYS A 321 -4.54 -5.27 -22.04
CA LYS A 321 -5.36 -5.32 -20.82
C LYS A 321 -6.79 -5.71 -21.18
N ASP A 322 -7.48 -6.42 -20.29
CA ASP A 322 -8.89 -6.84 -20.47
C ASP A 322 -9.81 -5.70 -20.93
N GLN A 323 -9.74 -4.54 -20.27
CA GLN A 323 -10.55 -3.36 -20.59
C GLN A 323 -10.34 -2.85 -22.02
N GLU A 324 -9.21 -3.19 -22.64
CA GLU A 324 -8.82 -2.70 -23.96
C GLU A 324 -9.41 -3.54 -25.10
N VAL A 325 -9.75 -4.80 -24.81
CA VAL A 325 -10.33 -5.73 -25.80
C VAL A 325 -11.67 -5.21 -26.33
N ASN A 326 -12.46 -4.56 -25.47
CA ASN A 326 -13.79 -4.04 -25.79
C ASN A 326 -13.81 -2.55 -26.15
N LEU A 327 -12.65 -1.90 -26.28
CA LEU A 327 -12.64 -0.50 -26.67
C LEU A 327 -13.24 -0.34 -28.09
N PRO A 328 -14.33 0.45 -28.25
CA PRO A 328 -14.97 0.62 -29.54
C PRO A 328 -14.00 1.37 -30.46
N MET A 329 -13.72 0.78 -31.62
CA MET A 329 -12.85 1.38 -32.61
C MET A 329 -13.43 2.72 -33.06
N PRO A 330 -12.62 3.79 -33.15
CA PRO A 330 -13.14 5.10 -33.51
C PRO A 330 -13.53 5.04 -34.98
N LYS A 331 -14.81 5.21 -35.28
CA LYS A 331 -15.31 5.18 -36.67
C LYS A 331 -14.77 6.34 -37.53
N GLU A 332 -14.36 7.43 -36.89
CA GLU A 332 -13.96 8.69 -37.53
C GLU A 332 -12.44 8.81 -37.78
N LYS A 333 -11.60 8.06 -37.06
CA LYS A 333 -10.13 8.14 -37.18
C LYS A 333 -9.54 6.78 -37.49
N SER A 334 -8.68 6.75 -38.49
CA SER A 334 -7.82 5.59 -38.78
C SER A 334 -6.93 5.26 -37.57
N LEU A 335 -6.69 3.97 -37.32
CA LEU A 335 -5.75 3.54 -36.28
C LEU A 335 -4.34 4.06 -36.52
N LEU A 336 -3.95 4.21 -37.79
CA LEU A 336 -2.68 4.82 -38.18
C LEU A 336 -2.63 6.28 -37.70
N GLN A 337 -3.71 7.03 -37.85
CA GLN A 337 -3.79 8.42 -37.39
C GLN A 337 -3.63 8.52 -35.87
N LEU A 338 -4.33 7.67 -35.10
CA LEU A 338 -4.19 7.63 -33.64
C LEU A 338 -2.77 7.24 -33.20
N PHE A 339 -2.15 6.30 -33.92
CA PHE A 339 -0.78 5.87 -33.68
C PHE A 339 0.22 7.00 -33.97
N LEU A 340 0.06 7.71 -35.09
CA LEU A 340 0.89 8.87 -35.45
C LEU A 340 0.73 10.02 -34.46
N GLU A 341 -0.50 10.32 -34.01
CA GLU A 341 -0.76 11.33 -32.97
C GLU A 341 0.00 10.99 -31.67
N ARG A 342 0.09 9.70 -31.31
CA ARG A 342 0.84 9.26 -30.11
C ARG A 342 2.33 9.39 -30.26
N ILE A 343 2.86 9.01 -31.42
CA ILE A 343 4.28 9.17 -31.73
C ILE A 343 4.62 10.65 -31.72
N LEU A 344 3.80 11.50 -32.34
CA LEU A 344 4.01 12.94 -32.34
C LEU A 344 4.00 13.51 -30.91
N TYR A 345 3.05 13.10 -30.08
CA TYR A 345 3.02 13.52 -28.68
C TYR A 345 4.28 13.08 -27.91
N LEU A 346 4.77 11.86 -28.11
CA LEU A 346 6.05 11.42 -27.55
C LEU A 346 7.22 12.26 -28.07
N LEU A 347 7.24 12.59 -29.36
CA LEU A 347 8.29 13.41 -29.97
C LEU A 347 8.31 14.85 -29.43
N VAL A 348 7.17 15.39 -28.98
CA VAL A 348 7.11 16.70 -28.31
C VAL A 348 7.45 16.59 -26.82
N LEU A 349 6.94 15.56 -26.14
CA LEU A 349 7.13 15.36 -24.70
C LEU A 349 8.58 14.98 -24.35
N LEU A 350 9.24 14.19 -25.21
CA LEU A 350 10.60 13.69 -24.98
C LEU A 350 11.61 14.84 -24.85
N PRO A 351 11.74 15.80 -25.81
CA PRO A 351 12.66 16.93 -25.68
C PRO A 351 12.39 17.81 -24.45
N LEU A 352 11.15 17.97 -24.03
CA LEU A 352 10.84 18.72 -22.81
C LEU A 352 11.31 17.97 -21.55
N ALA A 353 11.34 16.64 -21.62
CA ALA A 353 11.76 15.76 -20.53
C ALA A 353 13.25 15.44 -20.54
N THR A 354 13.99 15.68 -21.65
CA THR A 354 15.40 15.31 -21.77
C THR A 354 16.27 15.94 -20.69
N PRO A 355 16.11 17.21 -20.26
CA PRO A 355 16.96 17.76 -19.19
C PRO A 355 16.73 17.02 -17.87
N GLY A 356 15.47 16.72 -17.55
CA GLY A 356 15.10 15.94 -16.36
C GLY A 356 15.57 14.49 -16.46
N LEU A 357 15.48 13.85 -17.63
CA LEU A 357 15.92 12.48 -17.84
C LEU A 357 17.43 12.36 -17.68
N LEU A 358 18.21 13.26 -18.31
CA LEU A 358 19.67 13.26 -18.20
C LEU A 358 20.12 13.50 -16.77
N LEU A 359 19.51 14.47 -16.10
CA LEU A 359 19.79 14.78 -14.69
C LEU A 359 19.52 13.59 -13.77
N ASN A 360 18.43 12.86 -14.01
CA ASN A 360 17.98 11.78 -13.12
C ASN A 360 18.41 10.37 -13.59
N LEU A 361 19.11 10.26 -14.72
CA LEU A 361 19.55 8.99 -15.31
C LEU A 361 20.30 8.10 -14.30
N PRO A 362 21.21 8.61 -13.45
CA PRO A 362 21.90 7.76 -12.47
C PRO A 362 20.95 7.05 -11.50
N TYR A 363 19.79 7.63 -11.19
CA TYR A 363 18.85 7.03 -10.24
C TYR A 363 18.17 5.77 -10.77
N TYR A 364 18.10 5.57 -12.08
CA TYR A 364 17.60 4.32 -12.66
C TYR A 364 18.55 3.16 -12.37
N PHE A 365 19.86 3.39 -12.56
CA PHE A 365 20.90 2.42 -12.24
C PHE A 365 21.04 2.18 -10.73
N ILE A 366 20.92 3.24 -9.93
CA ILE A 366 20.89 3.11 -8.47
C ILE A 366 19.65 2.29 -8.06
N GLY A 367 18.49 2.55 -8.64
CA GLY A 367 17.25 1.83 -8.34
C GLY A 367 17.33 0.33 -8.65
N THR A 368 17.95 -0.06 -9.78
CA THR A 368 18.20 -1.46 -10.10
C THR A 368 19.22 -2.09 -9.15
N LYS A 369 20.28 -1.35 -8.78
CA LYS A 369 21.23 -1.82 -7.76
C LYS A 369 20.57 -1.99 -6.39
N MET A 370 19.73 -1.04 -5.95
CA MET A 370 19.00 -1.14 -4.69
C MET A 370 18.08 -2.37 -4.65
N ASN A 371 17.45 -2.75 -5.78
CA ASN A 371 16.70 -4.01 -5.85
C ASN A 371 17.56 -5.23 -5.52
N SER A 372 18.81 -5.26 -5.99
CA SER A 372 19.73 -6.38 -5.73
C SER A 372 20.24 -6.41 -4.28
N LEU A 373 20.36 -5.25 -3.62
CA LEU A 373 20.84 -5.15 -2.24
C LEU A 373 19.76 -5.44 -1.19
N ALA A 374 18.49 -5.27 -1.55
CA ALA A 374 17.38 -5.41 -0.63
C ALA A 374 17.22 -6.84 -0.08
N GLY A 375 17.68 -7.86 -0.81
CA GLY A 375 17.60 -9.28 -0.44
C GLY A 375 16.19 -9.89 -0.54
N PHE A 376 15.16 -9.12 -0.15
CA PHE A 376 13.76 -9.51 -0.13
C PHE A 376 12.89 -8.54 -0.95
N VAL A 377 11.70 -8.95 -1.37
CA VAL A 377 10.80 -8.08 -2.18
C VAL A 377 10.19 -6.98 -1.30
N GLU A 378 9.82 -7.31 -0.07
CA GLU A 378 9.28 -6.43 0.96
C GLU A 378 10.26 -5.36 1.47
N SER A 379 11.56 -5.45 1.15
CA SER A 379 12.55 -4.42 1.51
C SER A 379 12.88 -3.48 0.36
N LYS A 380 12.60 -3.83 -0.89
CA LYS A 380 13.00 -3.04 -2.08
C LYS A 380 12.48 -1.60 -2.05
N SER A 381 11.24 -1.41 -1.59
CA SER A 381 10.62 -0.08 -1.53
C SER A 381 11.32 0.81 -0.52
N MET A 382 11.58 0.29 0.67
CA MET A 382 12.38 0.92 1.72
C MET A 382 13.75 1.36 1.19
N PHE A 383 14.52 0.44 0.59
CA PHE A 383 15.85 0.77 0.06
C PHE A 383 15.80 1.90 -0.97
N LYS A 384 14.84 1.88 -1.90
CA LYS A 384 14.67 2.96 -2.89
C LYS A 384 14.32 4.29 -2.24
N ILE A 385 13.37 4.29 -1.30
CA ILE A 385 12.90 5.52 -0.63
C ILE A 385 14.05 6.16 0.16
N PHE A 386 14.76 5.37 0.98
CA PHE A 386 15.85 5.90 1.80
C PHE A 386 17.08 6.28 0.97
N ALA A 387 17.42 5.50 -0.07
CA ALA A 387 18.48 5.89 -1.00
C ALA A 387 18.13 7.21 -1.70
N ALA A 388 16.91 7.39 -2.19
CA ALA A 388 16.48 8.64 -2.81
C ALA A 388 16.49 9.82 -1.83
N ALA A 389 16.07 9.60 -0.58
CA ALA A 389 16.06 10.63 0.46
C ALA A 389 17.45 11.21 0.77
N VAL A 390 18.53 10.44 0.53
CA VAL A 390 19.91 10.87 0.73
C VAL A 390 20.56 11.32 -0.57
N LEU A 391 20.48 10.49 -1.62
CA LEU A 391 21.22 10.69 -2.86
C LEU A 391 20.66 11.85 -3.70
N VAL A 392 19.35 12.14 -3.61
CA VAL A 392 18.76 13.28 -4.34
C VAL A 392 19.25 14.62 -3.77
N PRO A 393 19.13 14.89 -2.45
CA PRO A 393 19.65 16.14 -1.89
C PRO A 393 21.16 16.30 -2.04
N VAL A 394 21.94 15.23 -1.86
CA VAL A 394 23.41 15.29 -2.03
C VAL A 394 23.78 15.62 -3.47
N HIS A 395 23.16 14.96 -4.45
CA HIS A 395 23.38 15.27 -5.86
C HIS A 395 23.02 16.73 -6.18
N TRP A 396 21.87 17.21 -5.70
CA TRP A 396 21.47 18.60 -5.88
C TRP A 396 22.44 19.58 -5.25
N LEU A 397 22.91 19.31 -4.03
CA LEU A 397 23.90 20.14 -3.35
C LEU A 397 25.19 20.24 -4.17
N VAL A 398 25.69 19.12 -4.69
CA VAL A 398 26.88 19.10 -5.56
C VAL A 398 26.67 19.96 -6.80
N LEU A 399 25.51 19.84 -7.46
CA LEU A 399 25.20 20.64 -8.65
C LEU A 399 25.09 22.13 -8.36
N ILE A 400 24.45 22.50 -7.25
CA ILE A 400 24.30 23.89 -6.81
C ILE A 400 25.68 24.49 -6.48
N LEU A 401 26.51 23.77 -5.73
CA LEU A 401 27.85 24.23 -5.36
C LEU A 401 28.78 24.33 -6.57
N ALA A 402 28.73 23.38 -7.50
CA ALA A 402 29.48 23.45 -8.74
C ALA A 402 29.03 24.65 -9.59
N THR A 403 27.72 24.85 -9.74
CA THR A 403 27.16 26.00 -10.47
C THR A 403 27.57 27.32 -9.83
N TRP A 404 27.53 27.39 -8.50
CA TRP A 404 27.98 28.57 -7.77
C TRP A 404 29.46 28.88 -8.03
N TYR A 405 30.31 27.85 -8.01
CA TYR A 405 31.75 27.98 -8.22
C TYR A 405 32.10 28.41 -9.65
N PHE A 406 31.46 27.83 -10.67
CA PHE A 406 31.82 28.07 -12.08
C PHE A 406 31.03 29.20 -12.75
N LEU A 407 29.77 29.40 -12.38
CA LEU A 407 28.84 30.33 -13.05
C LEU A 407 28.39 31.47 -12.14
N GLY A 408 28.63 31.39 -10.83
CA GLY A 408 28.27 32.41 -9.85
C GLY A 408 26.92 32.18 -9.17
N SER A 409 26.61 33.06 -8.21
CA SER A 409 25.45 32.91 -7.29
C SER A 409 24.10 32.96 -7.99
N SER A 410 23.89 33.87 -8.94
CA SER A 410 22.61 34.01 -9.64
C SER A 410 22.18 32.71 -10.32
N TYR A 411 23.08 32.03 -11.03
CA TYR A 411 22.79 30.75 -11.68
C TYR A 411 22.57 29.61 -10.68
N ALA A 412 23.31 29.59 -9.56
CA ALA A 412 23.11 28.61 -8.51
C ALA A 412 21.72 28.73 -7.85
N TYR A 413 21.23 29.95 -7.64
CA TYR A 413 19.85 30.19 -7.15
C TYR A 413 18.80 29.71 -8.14
N VAL A 414 18.95 30.04 -9.42
CA VAL A 414 18.04 29.56 -10.48
C VAL A 414 18.00 28.03 -10.52
N LEU A 415 19.17 27.38 -10.42
CA LEU A 415 19.26 25.93 -10.39
C LEU A 415 18.62 25.33 -9.13
N ALA A 416 18.87 25.92 -7.96
CA ALA A 416 18.29 25.45 -6.70
C ALA A 416 16.76 25.45 -6.71
N VAL A 417 16.15 26.48 -7.33
CA VAL A 417 14.69 26.55 -7.52
C VAL A 417 14.21 25.64 -8.65
N GLY A 418 15.01 25.49 -9.71
CA GLY A 418 14.69 24.67 -10.89
C GLY A 418 14.75 23.16 -10.65
N LEU A 419 15.65 22.67 -9.81
CA LEU A 419 15.87 21.23 -9.58
C LEU A 419 14.61 20.48 -9.10
N PRO A 420 13.83 20.97 -8.10
CA PRO A 420 12.55 20.38 -7.73
C PRO A 420 11.54 20.34 -8.88
N LEU A 421 11.46 21.41 -9.68
CA LEU A 421 10.54 21.49 -10.82
C LEU A 421 10.93 20.51 -11.93
N LEU A 422 12.24 20.37 -12.19
CA LEU A 422 12.78 19.41 -13.15
C LEU A 422 12.53 17.97 -12.71
N LEU A 423 12.71 17.65 -11.42
CA LEU A 423 12.39 16.33 -10.88
C LEU A 423 10.89 16.03 -10.98
N TYR A 424 10.03 16.99 -10.61
CA TYR A 424 8.58 16.83 -10.72
C TYR A 424 8.15 16.63 -12.18
N SER A 425 8.64 17.47 -13.09
CA SER A 425 8.40 17.37 -14.53
C SER A 425 8.85 16.01 -15.05
N HIS A 426 10.04 15.54 -14.66
CA HIS A 426 10.57 14.25 -15.03
C HIS A 426 9.66 13.09 -14.57
N ILE A 427 9.22 13.09 -13.30
CA ILE A 427 8.30 12.08 -12.77
C ILE A 427 6.98 12.08 -13.55
N ARG A 428 6.44 13.27 -13.86
CA ARG A 428 5.21 13.40 -14.65
C ARG A 428 5.36 12.87 -16.07
N VAL A 429 6.46 13.21 -16.75
CA VAL A 429 6.72 12.67 -18.08
C VAL A 429 6.96 11.15 -18.02
N LEU A 430 7.60 10.62 -16.98
CA LEU A 430 7.74 9.17 -16.84
C LEU A 430 6.38 8.46 -16.69
N GLU A 431 5.47 9.04 -15.91
CA GLU A 431 4.10 8.50 -15.79
C GLU A 431 3.35 8.54 -17.13
N GLU A 432 3.40 9.69 -17.82
CA GLU A 432 2.71 9.87 -19.11
C GLU A 432 3.34 9.00 -20.20
N SER A 433 4.66 8.99 -20.33
CA SER A 433 5.37 8.20 -21.36
C SER A 433 5.12 6.71 -21.22
N ARG A 434 5.00 6.18 -19.98
CA ARG A 434 4.60 4.80 -19.75
C ARG A 434 3.17 4.54 -20.25
N SER A 435 2.24 5.43 -19.91
CA SER A 435 0.85 5.35 -20.41
C SER A 435 0.79 5.38 -21.94
N ILE A 436 1.55 6.29 -22.55
CA ILE A 436 1.59 6.46 -24.01
C ILE A 436 2.25 5.26 -24.68
N ALA A 437 3.37 4.74 -24.15
CA ALA A 437 4.02 3.55 -24.68
C ALA A 437 3.07 2.34 -24.62
N GLU A 438 2.36 2.14 -23.50
CA GLU A 438 1.32 1.11 -23.38
C GLU A 438 0.21 1.31 -24.43
N ASN A 439 -0.19 2.55 -24.73
CA ASN A 439 -1.17 2.85 -25.79
C ASN A 439 -0.64 2.54 -27.20
N VAL A 440 0.64 2.83 -27.47
CA VAL A 440 1.29 2.55 -28.74
C VAL A 440 1.35 1.03 -28.96
N TYR A 441 1.78 0.27 -27.95
CA TYR A 441 1.75 -1.20 -28.01
C TYR A 441 0.35 -1.74 -28.20
N PHE A 442 -0.65 -1.20 -27.49
CA PHE A 442 -2.05 -1.56 -27.70
C PHE A 442 -2.51 -1.35 -29.15
N LEU A 443 -2.28 -0.15 -29.71
CA LEU A 443 -2.68 0.19 -31.09
C LEU A 443 -1.93 -0.67 -32.13
N PHE A 444 -0.68 -1.01 -31.86
CA PHE A 444 0.08 -1.91 -32.72
C PHE A 444 -0.46 -3.35 -32.64
N ASN A 445 -0.73 -3.87 -31.43
CA ASN A 445 -1.16 -5.26 -31.27
C ASN A 445 -2.59 -5.49 -31.78
N ILE A 446 -3.50 -4.50 -31.64
CA ILE A 446 -4.85 -4.62 -32.20
C ILE A 446 -4.87 -4.58 -33.73
N THR A 447 -3.88 -3.93 -34.36
CA THR A 447 -3.74 -3.91 -35.83
C THR A 447 -2.99 -5.13 -36.34
N ALA A 448 -1.83 -5.43 -35.77
CA ALA A 448 -0.96 -6.54 -36.21
C ALA A 448 -1.54 -7.93 -35.90
N HIS A 449 -2.44 -8.04 -34.92
CA HIS A 449 -3.02 -9.31 -34.49
C HIS A 449 -4.56 -9.27 -34.46
N ALA A 450 -5.18 -8.56 -35.40
CA ALA A 450 -6.62 -8.33 -35.46
C ALA A 450 -7.45 -9.62 -35.30
N ASP A 451 -7.10 -10.71 -36.01
CA ASP A 451 -7.81 -11.98 -35.93
C ASP A 451 -7.77 -12.59 -34.52
N LYS A 452 -6.60 -12.55 -33.86
CA LYS A 452 -6.43 -13.05 -32.49
C LYS A 452 -7.21 -12.19 -31.49
N VAL A 453 -7.23 -10.86 -31.68
CA VAL A 453 -8.01 -9.97 -30.81
C VAL A 453 -9.51 -10.19 -31.00
N ALA A 454 -9.97 -10.47 -32.23
CA ALA A 454 -11.37 -10.81 -32.50
C ALA A 454 -11.78 -12.09 -31.76
N VAL A 455 -10.95 -13.14 -31.81
CA VAL A 455 -11.17 -14.38 -31.04
C VAL A 455 -11.23 -14.09 -29.53
N LEU A 456 -10.29 -13.30 -29.01
CA LEU A 456 -10.27 -12.93 -27.60
C LEU A 456 -11.48 -12.08 -27.18
N ARG A 457 -12.06 -11.30 -28.08
CA ARG A 457 -13.27 -10.54 -27.81
C ARG A 457 -14.47 -11.47 -27.62
N THR A 458 -14.64 -12.45 -28.51
CA THR A 458 -15.69 -13.47 -28.39
C THR A 458 -15.49 -14.32 -27.13
N GLU A 459 -14.25 -14.76 -26.87
CA GLU A 459 -13.93 -15.53 -25.66
C GLU A 459 -14.21 -14.73 -24.38
N ARG A 460 -13.86 -13.43 -24.37
CA ARG A 460 -14.17 -12.53 -23.25
C ARG A 460 -15.67 -12.40 -23.02
N GLU A 461 -16.48 -12.24 -24.07
CA GLU A 461 -17.94 -12.10 -23.96
C GLU A 461 -18.57 -13.33 -23.30
N LEU A 462 -18.18 -14.53 -23.75
CA LEU A 462 -18.63 -15.78 -23.16
C LEU A 462 -18.17 -15.92 -21.71
N LEU A 463 -16.88 -15.64 -21.43
CA LEU A 463 -16.35 -15.71 -20.06
C LEU A 463 -16.99 -14.68 -19.13
N ALA A 464 -17.29 -13.48 -19.63
CA ALA A 464 -17.98 -12.46 -18.85
C ALA A 464 -19.37 -12.93 -18.44
N GLN A 465 -20.11 -13.61 -19.34
CA GLN A 465 -21.41 -14.22 -19.00
C GLN A 465 -21.25 -15.34 -17.96
N GLU A 466 -20.35 -16.29 -18.18
CA GLU A 466 -20.09 -17.41 -17.25
C GLU A 466 -19.70 -16.90 -15.85
N VAL A 467 -18.80 -15.91 -15.79
CA VAL A 467 -18.37 -15.29 -14.54
C VAL A 467 -19.49 -14.47 -13.90
N HIS A 468 -20.30 -13.76 -14.70
CA HIS A 468 -21.41 -12.98 -14.18
C HIS A 468 -22.45 -13.85 -13.49
N GLU A 469 -22.82 -14.98 -14.09
CA GLU A 469 -23.70 -15.96 -13.48
C GLU A 469 -23.09 -16.55 -12.21
N LEU A 470 -21.82 -16.94 -12.25
CA LEU A 470 -21.14 -17.57 -11.13
C LEU A 470 -21.06 -16.63 -9.91
N VAL A 471 -20.59 -15.40 -10.12
CA VAL A 471 -20.47 -14.40 -9.07
C VAL A 471 -21.84 -14.01 -8.52
N THR A 472 -22.85 -13.82 -9.38
CA THR A 472 -24.20 -13.45 -8.91
C THR A 472 -24.86 -14.58 -8.11
N LYS A 473 -24.58 -15.85 -8.45
CA LYS A 473 -25.13 -17.00 -7.73
C LYS A 473 -24.51 -17.19 -6.34
N TYR A 474 -23.22 -16.93 -6.19
CA TYR A 474 -22.46 -17.34 -5.00
C TYR A 474 -21.89 -16.19 -4.14
N VAL A 475 -21.89 -14.95 -4.62
CA VAL A 475 -21.51 -13.77 -3.84
C VAL A 475 -22.76 -13.07 -3.28
N ASP A 476 -22.65 -12.50 -2.09
CA ASP A 476 -23.75 -11.85 -1.36
C ASP A 476 -24.47 -10.79 -2.21
N ALA A 477 -25.79 -10.95 -2.38
CA ALA A 477 -26.63 -10.10 -3.23
C ALA A 477 -26.71 -8.65 -2.72
N LYS A 478 -26.67 -8.44 -1.40
CA LYS A 478 -26.73 -7.09 -0.80
C LYS A 478 -25.45 -6.32 -1.13
N PHE A 479 -24.29 -6.96 -1.04
CA PHE A 479 -23.01 -6.39 -1.45
C PHE A 479 -22.94 -6.09 -2.95
N LEU A 480 -23.38 -7.04 -3.81
CA LEU A 480 -23.42 -6.82 -5.25
C LEU A 480 -24.35 -5.65 -5.63
N SER A 481 -25.50 -5.51 -4.97
CA SER A 481 -26.40 -4.36 -5.15
C SER A 481 -25.72 -3.03 -4.82
N ALA A 482 -24.96 -2.97 -3.72
CA ALA A 482 -24.19 -1.78 -3.34
C ALA A 482 -23.09 -1.43 -4.37
N ILE A 483 -22.47 -2.44 -5.00
CA ILE A 483 -21.52 -2.25 -6.10
C ILE A 483 -22.23 -1.67 -7.33
N HIS A 484 -23.34 -2.28 -7.76
CA HIS A 484 -24.09 -1.83 -8.94
C HIS A 484 -24.61 -0.40 -8.77
N LYS A 485 -25.12 -0.05 -7.58
CA LYS A 485 -25.54 1.33 -7.27
C LYS A 485 -24.38 2.32 -7.38
N SER A 486 -23.19 1.93 -6.94
CA SER A 486 -21.99 2.75 -7.07
C SER A 486 -21.53 2.91 -8.51
N LEU A 487 -21.63 1.86 -9.32
CA LEU A 487 -21.29 1.89 -10.74
C LEU A 487 -22.22 2.83 -11.51
N ALA A 488 -23.52 2.77 -11.22
CA ALA A 488 -24.52 3.64 -11.83
C ALA A 488 -24.28 5.13 -11.54
N SER A 489 -23.66 5.46 -10.40
CA SER A 489 -23.30 6.84 -10.03
C SER A 489 -21.96 7.33 -10.60
N SER A 490 -21.15 6.45 -11.20
CA SER A 490 -19.85 6.82 -11.77
C SER A 490 -19.99 7.26 -13.24
N PRO A 491 -19.40 8.40 -13.66
CA PRO A 491 -19.50 8.84 -15.05
C PRO A 491 -18.82 7.83 -15.99
N VAL A 492 -19.62 7.16 -16.81
CA VAL A 492 -19.18 6.23 -17.85
C VAL A 492 -18.88 7.04 -19.10
N ASN A 493 -17.64 7.52 -19.26
CA ASN A 493 -17.19 7.99 -20.57
C ASN A 493 -15.69 7.80 -20.74
N ARG A 494 -15.30 6.64 -21.27
CA ARG A 494 -13.98 6.46 -21.90
C ARG A 494 -14.14 5.87 -23.30
N ARG A 495 -14.01 6.74 -24.31
CA ARG A 495 -13.75 6.35 -25.71
C ARG A 495 -12.25 6.07 -25.87
N LEU A 496 -11.81 5.42 -26.96
CA LEU A 496 -10.38 5.39 -27.36
C LEU A 496 -9.77 6.80 -27.36
N ARG A 497 -10.58 7.82 -27.68
CA ARG A 497 -10.27 9.24 -27.62
C ARG A 497 -10.02 9.81 -26.20
N HIS A 498 -10.42 9.10 -25.13
CA HIS A 498 -10.10 9.45 -23.73
C HIS A 498 -8.87 8.69 -23.17
N ARG A 499 -8.36 7.70 -23.91
CA ARG A 499 -7.03 7.11 -23.67
C ARG A 499 -5.93 7.81 -24.48
N ALA A 500 -6.24 8.19 -25.73
CA ALA A 500 -6.61 9.57 -26.07
C ALA A 500 -5.94 10.76 -25.35
N SER A 501 -6.73 11.37 -24.48
CA SER A 501 -6.30 12.42 -23.60
C SER A 501 -5.28 11.86 -22.61
N SER A 502 -4.03 12.32 -22.74
CA SER A 502 -3.12 12.38 -21.59
C SER A 502 -3.84 13.08 -20.44
N THR A 503 -3.44 12.83 -19.20
CA THR A 503 -3.97 13.56 -18.02
C THR A 503 -3.82 15.09 -18.17
N SER A 504 -3.10 15.58 -19.18
CA SER A 504 -3.02 16.98 -19.58
C SER A 504 -4.35 17.61 -20.05
N ASP A 505 -5.30 16.88 -20.64
CA ASP A 505 -6.55 17.51 -21.14
C ASP A 505 -7.51 17.91 -19.99
N THR A 506 -7.31 17.35 -18.80
CA THR A 506 -8.05 17.73 -17.59
C THR A 506 -7.52 19.00 -16.94
N LEU A 507 -6.32 19.47 -17.32
CA LEU A 507 -5.74 20.73 -16.86
C LEU A 507 -6.09 21.93 -17.74
N LEU A 508 -6.67 21.70 -18.92
CA LEU A 508 -7.09 22.74 -19.86
C LEU A 508 -8.62 22.94 -19.88
N THR A 509 -9.36 22.23 -19.03
CA THR A 509 -10.83 22.26 -18.97
C THR A 509 -11.39 22.68 -17.61
N THR A 510 -10.58 23.31 -16.75
CA THR A 510 -11.02 23.97 -15.51
C THR A 510 -10.59 25.41 -15.47
#